data_AF-B3TTA2-F1
#
_entry.id   AF-B3TTA2-F1
#
_cell.length_a   1.000
_cell.length_b   1.000
_cell.length_c   1.000
_cell.angle_alpha   90.00
_cell.angle_beta   90.00
_cell.angle_gamma   90.00
#
_symmetry.space_group_name_H-M   'P 1'
#
loop_
_entity.id
_entity.type
_entity.pdbx_description
1 polymer ?
#
loop_
_entity_poly.entity_id
_entity_poly.type
_entity_poly.pdbx_seq_one_letter_code
_entity_poly.pdbx_strand_id
1 'polypeptide(L)' 'FNFHCNNSYFDYRIGCRKPGMYKVVLDSDAGLFGGFGRIHHAAEHFTT' A
#
# COMPACT_ATOMS: atom_id res chain seq x y z
N PHE A 1 6.29 -4.89 -3.39
CA PHE A 1 7.42 -4.39 -2.58
C PHE A 1 8.11 -3.26 -3.33
N ASN A 2 8.46 -2.17 -2.63
CA ASN A 2 9.28 -1.11 -3.20
C ASN A 2 10.69 -1.22 -2.63
N PHE A 3 11.67 -1.58 -3.47
CA PHE A 3 13.09 -1.65 -3.10
C PHE A 3 13.91 -0.48 -3.66
N HIS A 4 13.25 0.50 -4.29
CA HIS A 4 13.93 1.69 -4.77
C HIS A 4 14.41 2.53 -3.58
N CYS A 5 15.66 3.00 -3.61
CA CYS A 5 16.26 3.72 -2.49
C CYS A 5 15.55 5.03 -2.12
N ASN A 6 15.12 5.81 -3.13
CA ASN A 6 14.57 7.16 -2.89
C ASN A 6 13.17 7.44 -3.49
N ASN A 7 12.67 6.62 -4.41
CA ASN A 7 11.45 6.91 -5.15
C ASN A 7 10.23 6.30 -4.47
N SER A 8 9.17 7.11 -4.41
CA SER A 8 7.83 6.69 -4.03
C SER A 8 6.92 6.78 -5.26
N TYR A 9 5.97 5.87 -5.35
CA TYR A 9 5.06 5.76 -6.49
C TYR A 9 3.62 5.96 -6.03
N PHE A 10 2.95 6.97 -6.58
CA PHE A 10 1.52 7.18 -6.41
C PHE A 10 0.76 6.52 -7.57
N ASP A 11 -0.50 6.14 -7.35
CA ASP A 11 -1.37 5.51 -8.36
C ASP A 11 -0.76 4.27 -9.06
N TYR A 12 0.13 3.56 -8.36
CA TYR A 12 0.81 2.39 -8.90
C TYR A 12 -0.15 1.20 -9.04
N ARG A 13 -0.26 0.66 -10.25
CA ARG A 13 -1.17 -0.46 -10.55
C ARG A 13 -0.52 -1.80 -10.17
N ILE A 14 -1.31 -2.67 -9.52
CA ILE A 14 -0.90 -4.01 -9.12
C ILE A 14 -1.94 -5.01 -9.65
N GLY A 15 -1.47 -6.08 -10.28
CA GLY A 15 -2.33 -7.17 -10.75
C GLY A 15 -2.91 -7.96 -9.57
N CYS A 16 -4.20 -8.31 -9.66
CA CYS A 16 -4.89 -9.12 -8.66
C CYS A 16 -5.64 -10.28 -9.33
N ARG A 17 -5.83 -11.38 -8.60
CA ARG A 17 -6.51 -12.57 -9.13
C ARG A 17 -8.04 -12.47 -9.10
N LYS A 18 -8.59 -11.85 -8.05
CA LYS A 18 -10.04 -11.73 -7.84
C LYS A 18 -10.45 -10.26 -7.83
N PRO A 19 -11.53 -9.88 -8.53
CA PRO A 19 -12.06 -8.53 -8.44
C PRO A 19 -12.68 -8.28 -7.06
N GLY A 20 -12.71 -7.01 -6.63
CA GLY A 20 -13.31 -6.58 -5.39
C GLY A 20 -12.66 -5.33 -4.79
N MET A 21 -12.84 -5.19 -3.49
CA MET A 21 -12.28 -4.11 -2.68
C MET A 21 -11.23 -4.68 -1.73
N TYR A 22 -10.06 -4.06 -1.71
CA TYR A 22 -8.90 -4.46 -0.92
C TYR A 22 -8.55 -3.39 0.09
N LYS A 23 -8.02 -3.83 1.24
CA LYS A 23 -7.55 -2.99 2.34
C LYS A 23 -6.16 -3.40 2.78
N VAL A 24 -5.42 -2.47 3.37
CA VAL A 24 -4.09 -2.73 3.94
C VAL A 24 -4.23 -3.56 5.22
N VAL A 25 -3.65 -4.76 5.24
CA VAL A 25 -3.64 -5.65 6.42
C VAL A 25 -2.32 -5.64 7.18
N LEU A 26 -1.23 -5.29 6.50
CA LEU A 26 0.10 -5.14 7.06
C LEU A 26 0.82 -4.01 6.31
N ASP A 27 1.42 -3.10 7.07
CA ASP A 27 2.19 -1.98 6.55
C ASP A 27 3.52 -1.90 7.30
N SER A 28 4.64 -2.02 6.59
CA SER A 28 5.97 -1.86 7.18
C SER A 28 6.32 -0.39 7.45
N ASP A 29 5.62 0.57 6.85
CA ASP A 29 5.80 2.00 7.11
C ASP A 29 5.01 2.47 8.34
N ALA A 30 4.23 1.60 9.00
CA ALA A 30 3.49 1.98 10.20
C ALA A 30 4.44 2.37 11.35
N GLY A 31 4.04 3.36 12.15
CA GLY A 31 4.86 3.86 13.26
C GLY A 31 5.20 2.78 14.31
N LEU A 32 4.35 1.74 14.46
CA LEU A 32 4.62 0.57 15.31
C LEU A 32 5.92 -0.16 14.91
N PHE A 33 6.26 -0.15 13.62
CA PHE A 33 7.46 -0.79 13.07
C PHE A 33 8.59 0.21 12.81
N GLY A 34 8.47 1.45 13.33
CA GLY A 34 9.47 2.50 13.14
C GLY A 34 9.43 3.19 11.77
N GLY A 35 8.35 3.01 11.00
CA GLY A 35 8.16 3.71 9.74
C GLY A 35 7.58 5.12 9.89
N PHE A 36 7.37 5.81 8.77
CA PHE A 36 6.95 7.21 8.74
C PHE A 36 5.42 7.42 8.78
N GLY A 37 4.63 6.35 8.73
CA GLY A 37 3.16 6.39 8.78
C GLY A 37 2.52 7.06 7.56
N ARG A 38 3.08 6.86 6.37
CA ARG A 38 2.59 7.52 5.14
C ARG A 38 1.38 6.84 4.51
N ILE A 39 1.06 5.61 4.93
CA ILE A 39 -0.06 4.84 4.36
C ILE A 39 -1.32 5.06 5.20
N HIS A 40 -2.41 5.45 4.52
CA HIS A 40 -3.71 5.64 5.16
C HIS A 40 -4.48 4.31 5.26
N HIS A 41 -4.56 3.75 6.46
CA HIS A 41 -5.14 2.42 6.70
C HIS A 41 -6.65 2.30 6.42
N ALA A 42 -7.40 3.41 6.39
CA ALA A 42 -8.83 3.40 6.06
C ALA A 42 -9.11 3.64 4.57
N ALA A 43 -8.08 3.68 3.71
CA ALA A 43 -8.28 3.77 2.27
C ALA A 43 -8.80 2.44 1.69
N GLU A 44 -9.72 2.54 0.74
CA GLU A 44 -10.27 1.40 -0.01
C GLU A 44 -9.68 1.36 -1.42
N HIS A 45 -9.27 0.16 -1.87
CA HIS A 45 -8.68 -0.04 -3.20
C HIS A 45 -9.56 -0.96 -4.04
N PHE A 46 -10.14 -0.41 -5.11
CA PHE A 46 -11.03 -1.15 -6.02
C PHE A 46 -10.28 -1.71 -7.23
N THR A 47 -10.66 -2.91 -7.65
CA THR A 47 -10.17 -3.52 -8.89
C THR A 47 -10.94 -3.01 -10.11
N THR A 48 -10.25 -2.79 -11.22
CA THR A 48 -10.83 -2.50 -12.54
C THR A 48 -10.71 -3.69 -13.47
#